data_AF-G9KVS0-F1
#
_entry.id   AF-G9KVS0-F1
#
_cell.length_a   1.000
_cell.length_b   1.000
_cell.length_c   1.000
_cell.angle_alpha   90.00
_cell.angle_beta   90.00
_cell.angle_gamma   90.00
#
_symmetry.space_group_name_H-M   'P 1'
#
loop_
_entity.id
_entity.type
_entity.pdbx_description
1 polymer ?
#
loop_
_entity_poly.entity_id
_entity_poly.type
_entity_poly.pdbx_seq_one_letter_code
_entity_poly.pdbx_strand_id
1 'polypeptide(L)'
;MAKVSELYDVTWEEMRDKMRKWREENSRNSEQIVEVGEELINEYASKLGDDIWIIYEQVMIAALDYGRDDLALFCLQELRRQFPGSHRVKRLTGMRFEAMERYDDAI
;
A
#
# COMPACT_ATOMS: atom_id res chain seq x y z
N MET A 1 8.51 -11.66 -12.11
CA MET A 1 9.28 -10.40 -12.30
C MET A 1 10.51 -10.48 -11.42
N ALA A 2 11.63 -9.86 -11.83
CA ALA A 2 12.80 -9.73 -10.94
C ALA A 2 12.44 -8.82 -9.76
N LYS A 3 13.03 -9.08 -8.59
CA LYS A 3 12.82 -8.23 -7.40
C LYS A 3 13.41 -6.84 -7.64
N VAL A 4 12.73 -5.80 -7.16
CA VAL A 4 13.24 -4.42 -7.13
C VAL A 4 14.59 -4.39 -6.42
N SER A 5 14.74 -5.09 -5.29
CA SER A 5 16.02 -5.15 -4.57
C SER A 5 17.16 -5.69 -5.43
N GLU A 6 16.87 -6.70 -6.26
CA GLU A 6 17.86 -7.34 -7.14
C GLU A 6 18.15 -6.50 -8.39
N LEU A 7 17.12 -5.89 -8.98
CA LEU A 7 17.26 -5.10 -10.20
C LEU A 7 18.06 -3.81 -9.96
N TYR A 8 17.90 -3.20 -8.81
CA TYR A 8 18.52 -1.90 -8.48
C TYR A 8 19.65 -2.00 -7.45
N ASP A 9 19.98 -3.21 -6.97
CA ASP A 9 20.97 -3.44 -5.91
C ASP A 9 20.71 -2.55 -4.67
N VAL A 10 19.48 -2.62 -4.16
CA VAL A 10 19.02 -1.82 -3.00
C VAL A 10 18.58 -2.71 -1.84
N THR A 11 18.81 -2.21 -0.63
CA THR A 11 18.39 -2.86 0.61
C THR A 11 16.92 -2.59 0.93
N TRP A 12 16.30 -3.44 1.75
CA TRP A 12 14.93 -3.22 2.24
C TRP A 12 14.80 -1.94 3.08
N GLU A 13 15.89 -1.49 3.73
CA GLU A 13 15.94 -0.25 4.51
C GLU A 13 15.82 0.97 3.59
N GLU A 14 16.57 0.97 2.48
CA GLU A 14 16.48 2.01 1.45
C GLU A 14 15.08 2.04 0.80
N MET A 15 14.49 0.86 0.55
CA MET A 15 13.11 0.76 0.05
C MET A 15 12.10 1.35 1.04
N ARG A 16 12.19 1.01 2.33
CA ARG A 16 11.34 1.57 3.39
C ARG A 16 11.49 3.09 3.47
N ASP A 17 12.72 3.59 3.45
CA ASP A 17 13.02 5.01 3.54
C ASP A 17 12.53 5.76 2.29
N LYS A 18 12.58 5.10 1.12
CA LYS A 18 11.98 5.62 -0.12
C LYS A 18 10.45 5.73 -0.02
N MET A 19 9.77 4.72 0.52
CA MET A 19 8.33 4.75 0.77
C MET A 19 7.96 5.89 1.71
N ARG A 20 8.74 6.10 2.78
CA ARG A 20 8.58 7.22 3.70
C ARG A 20 8.72 8.56 3.00
N LYS A 21 9.78 8.74 2.19
CA LYS A 21 10.01 9.97 1.43
C LYS A 21 8.85 10.29 0.48
N TRP A 22 8.38 9.31 -0.29
CA TRP A 22 7.25 9.51 -1.20
C TRP A 22 5.96 9.94 -0.47
N ARG A 23 5.74 9.41 0.72
CA ARG A 23 4.60 9.80 1.56
C ARG A 23 4.72 11.22 2.10
N GLU A 24 5.90 11.61 2.56
CA GLU A 24 6.17 12.96 3.08
C GLU A 24 6.09 14.03 1.96
N GLU A 25 6.50 13.68 0.74
CA GLU A 25 6.45 14.55 -0.42
C GLU A 25 5.09 14.52 -1.16
N ASN A 26 4.14 13.68 -0.73
CA ASN A 26 2.87 13.42 -1.42
C ASN A 26 3.06 13.08 -2.92
N SER A 27 4.05 12.24 -3.21
CA SER A 27 4.43 11.87 -4.57
C SER A 27 3.36 11.01 -5.27
N ARG A 28 2.99 11.36 -6.50
CA ARG A 28 2.11 10.55 -7.38
C ARG A 28 2.90 9.54 -8.22
N ASN A 29 3.58 8.62 -7.55
CA ASN A 29 4.41 7.57 -8.18
C ASN A 29 3.76 6.18 -7.98
N SER A 30 2.50 6.03 -8.37
CA SER A 30 1.68 4.86 -7.99
C SER A 30 2.26 3.53 -8.45
N GLU A 31 2.82 3.48 -9.66
CA GLU A 31 3.51 2.30 -10.18
C GLU A 31 4.69 1.89 -9.30
N GLN A 32 5.62 2.81 -9.01
CA GLN A 32 6.80 2.51 -8.20
C GLN A 32 6.45 2.22 -6.73
N ILE A 33 5.42 2.88 -6.19
CA ILE A 33 4.92 2.59 -4.84
C ILE A 33 4.36 1.17 -4.76
N VAL A 34 3.63 0.72 -5.79
CA VAL A 34 3.14 -0.66 -5.88
C VAL A 34 4.31 -1.64 -5.97
N GLU A 35 5.26 -1.43 -6.88
CA GLU A 35 6.40 -2.34 -7.05
C GLU A 35 7.25 -2.49 -5.78
N VAL A 36 7.68 -1.36 -5.20
CA VAL A 36 8.53 -1.34 -3.99
C VAL A 36 7.75 -1.85 -2.79
N GLY A 37 6.49 -1.42 -2.64
CA GLY A 37 5.67 -1.75 -1.48
C GLY A 37 5.18 -3.20 -1.47
N GLU A 38 4.83 -3.77 -2.62
CA GLU A 38 4.45 -5.18 -2.76
C GLU A 38 5.62 -6.10 -2.36
N GLU A 39 6.84 -5.78 -2.77
CA GLU A 39 8.02 -6.52 -2.34
C GLU A 39 8.31 -6.36 -0.83
N LEU A 40 8.22 -5.14 -0.29
CA LEU A 40 8.36 -4.89 1.14
C LEU A 40 7.38 -5.71 1.98
N ILE A 41 6.12 -5.80 1.54
CA ILE A 41 5.08 -6.58 2.22
C ILE A 41 5.36 -8.08 2.12
N ASN A 42 5.72 -8.59 0.94
CA ASN A 42 5.88 -10.03 0.72
C ASN A 42 7.17 -10.60 1.33
N GLU A 43 8.27 -9.84 1.30
CA GLU A 43 9.60 -10.35 1.62
C GLU A 43 10.13 -9.84 2.97
N TYR A 44 9.65 -8.67 3.41
CA TYR A 44 10.26 -7.94 4.53
C TYR A 44 9.26 -7.50 5.61
N ALA A 45 7.99 -7.95 5.56
CA ALA A 45 6.96 -7.58 6.55
C ALA A 45 7.41 -7.73 8.01
N SER A 46 8.10 -8.82 8.35
CA SER A 46 8.56 -9.08 9.72
C SER A 46 9.67 -8.12 10.19
N LYS A 47 10.35 -7.42 9.27
CA LYS A 47 11.42 -6.46 9.56
C LYS A 47 10.91 -5.02 9.66
N LEU A 48 9.70 -4.74 9.18
CA LEU A 48 9.18 -3.38 9.05
C LEU A 48 8.63 -2.81 10.36
N GLY A 49 8.39 -3.64 11.37
CA GLY A 49 7.85 -3.18 12.66
C GLY A 49 6.52 -2.45 12.47
N ASP A 50 6.36 -1.27 13.07
CA ASP A 50 5.13 -0.49 12.96
C ASP A 50 4.95 0.20 11.59
N ASP A 51 6.03 0.37 10.81
CA ASP A 51 5.96 1.01 9.48
C ASP A 51 5.13 0.18 8.49
N ILE A 52 4.96 -1.13 8.74
CA ILE A 52 4.20 -2.04 7.88
C ILE A 52 2.77 -1.57 7.64
N TRP A 53 2.12 -1.00 8.65
CA TRP A 53 0.73 -0.56 8.55
C TRP A 53 0.59 0.69 7.66
N ILE A 54 1.56 1.58 7.73
CA ILE A 54 1.59 2.76 6.86
C ILE A 54 1.93 2.36 5.43
N ILE A 55 2.82 1.36 5.26
CA ILE A 55 3.13 0.79 3.95
C ILE A 55 1.89 0.13 3.34
N TYR A 56 1.12 -0.66 4.10
CA TYR A 56 -0.15 -1.22 3.62
C TYR A 56 -1.13 -0.15 3.13
N GLU A 57 -1.31 0.95 3.89
CA GLU A 57 -2.19 2.04 3.47
C GLU A 57 -1.68 2.73 2.20
N GLN A 58 -0.37 3.00 2.13
CA GLN A 58 0.27 3.64 0.99
C GLN A 58 0.19 2.78 -0.28
N VAL A 59 0.43 1.47 -0.17
CA VAL A 59 0.29 0.52 -1.27
C VAL A 59 -1.17 0.38 -1.69
N MET A 60 -2.11 0.33 -0.74
CA MET A 60 -3.53 0.23 -1.05
C MET A 60 -4.00 1.40 -1.94
N ILE A 61 -3.65 2.63 -1.59
CA ILE A 61 -4.04 3.83 -2.35
C ILE A 61 -3.38 3.82 -3.74
N ALA A 62 -2.07 3.55 -3.82
CA ALA A 62 -1.36 3.49 -5.08
C ALA A 62 -1.87 2.36 -5.99
N ALA A 63 -2.26 1.22 -5.41
CA ALA A 63 -2.81 0.08 -6.13
C ALA A 63 -4.18 0.40 -6.75
N LEU A 64 -5.04 1.18 -6.08
CA LEU A 64 -6.27 1.68 -6.68
C LEU A 64 -5.99 2.57 -7.90
N ASP A 65 -5.08 3.53 -7.76
CA ASP A 65 -4.71 4.44 -8.85
C ASP A 65 -4.07 3.71 -10.04
N TYR A 66 -3.31 2.64 -9.78
CA TYR A 66 -2.63 1.84 -10.80
C TYR A 66 -3.50 0.70 -11.38
N GLY A 67 -4.71 0.48 -10.85
CA GLY A 67 -5.63 -0.57 -11.32
C GLY A 67 -5.33 -1.98 -10.81
N ARG A 68 -4.54 -2.13 -9.75
CA ARG A 68 -4.23 -3.40 -9.05
C ARG A 68 -5.20 -3.65 -7.89
N ASP A 69 -6.49 -3.85 -8.18
CA ASP A 69 -7.52 -4.03 -7.14
C ASP A 69 -7.29 -5.26 -6.25
N ASP A 70 -6.65 -6.31 -6.78
CA ASP A 70 -6.25 -7.50 -6.03
C ASP A 70 -5.34 -7.13 -4.85
N LEU A 71 -4.30 -6.34 -5.12
CA LEU A 71 -3.35 -5.87 -4.11
C LEU A 71 -4.01 -4.86 -3.17
N ALA A 72 -4.86 -3.96 -3.69
CA ALA A 72 -5.60 -3.00 -2.88
C ALA A 72 -6.52 -3.70 -1.87
N LEU A 73 -7.25 -4.73 -2.31
CA LEU A 73 -8.14 -5.52 -1.46
C LEU A 73 -7.34 -6.28 -0.38
N PHE A 74 -6.23 -6.91 -0.75
CA PHE A 74 -5.35 -7.58 0.20
C PHE A 74 -4.86 -6.62 1.31
N CYS A 75 -4.32 -5.46 0.92
CA CYS A 75 -3.86 -4.46 1.87
C CYS A 75 -4.99 -3.97 2.78
N LEU A 76 -6.20 -3.74 2.22
CA LEU A 76 -7.36 -3.31 2.98
C LEU A 76 -7.82 -4.36 4.01
N GLN A 77 -7.76 -5.66 3.66
CA GLN A 77 -8.12 -6.74 4.57
C GLN A 77 -7.16 -6.82 5.76
N GLU A 78 -5.86 -6.68 5.52
CA GLU A 78 -4.84 -6.67 6.58
C GLU A 78 -5.02 -5.47 7.52
N LEU A 79 -5.28 -4.28 6.98
CA LEU A 79 -5.58 -3.09 7.77
C LEU A 79 -6.88 -3.24 8.58
N ARG A 80 -7.93 -3.85 8.02
CA ARG A 80 -9.19 -4.12 8.72
C ARG A 80 -9.00 -5.12 9.86
N ARG A 81 -8.17 -6.14 9.65
CA ARG A 81 -7.83 -7.15 10.65
C ARG A 81 -7.08 -6.54 11.83
N GLN A 82 -6.11 -5.67 11.55
CA GLN A 82 -5.31 -5.01 12.59
C GLN A 82 -6.08 -3.90 13.33
N PHE A 83 -6.89 -3.12 12.61
CA PHE A 83 -7.58 -1.95 13.16
C PHE A 83 -9.10 -2.03 12.96
N PRO A 84 -9.78 -3.00 13.60
CA PRO A 84 -11.22 -3.18 13.45
C PRO A 84 -11.98 -1.92 13.90
N GLY A 85 -12.92 -1.47 13.07
CA GLY A 85 -13.75 -0.28 13.36
C GLY A 85 -13.07 1.08 13.13
N SER A 86 -11.79 1.11 12.76
CA SER A 86 -11.04 2.35 12.51
C SER A 86 -11.66 3.24 11.44
N HIS A 87 -11.75 4.55 11.71
CA HIS A 87 -12.19 5.53 10.74
C HIS A 87 -11.28 5.61 9.51
N ARG A 88 -9.96 5.42 9.67
CA ARG A 88 -9.03 5.36 8.52
C ARG A 88 -9.35 4.18 7.60
N VAL A 89 -9.59 3.00 8.17
CA VAL A 89 -9.97 1.80 7.39
C VAL A 89 -11.31 1.98 6.69
N LYS A 90 -12.29 2.62 7.34
CA LYS A 90 -13.57 2.97 6.70
C LYS A 90 -13.38 3.91 5.50
N ARG A 91 -12.52 4.93 5.64
CA ARG A 91 -12.18 5.84 4.54
C ARG A 91 -11.56 5.09 3.36
N LEU A 92 -10.61 4.20 3.60
CA LEU A 92 -10.00 3.36 2.54
C LEU A 92 -11.02 2.42 1.89
N THR A 93 -11.97 1.90 2.68
CA THR A 93 -13.08 1.10 2.15
C THR A 93 -13.94 1.92 1.17
N GLY A 94 -14.27 3.16 1.53
CA GLY A 94 -14.97 4.11 0.65
C GLY A 94 -14.21 4.40 -0.64
N MET A 95 -12.92 4.73 -0.56
CA MET A 95 -12.07 4.95 -1.74
C MET A 95 -12.10 3.76 -2.72
N ARG A 96 -12.07 2.52 -2.19
CA ARG A 96 -12.16 1.33 -3.04
C ARG A 96 -13.54 1.19 -3.69
N PHE A 97 -14.63 1.50 -2.98
CA PHE A 97 -15.97 1.50 -3.57
C PHE A 97 -16.10 2.55 -4.67
N GLU A 98 -15.57 3.76 -4.45
CA GLU A 98 -15.51 4.81 -5.48
C GLU A 98 -14.73 4.35 -6.71
N ALA A 99 -13.56 3.74 -6.53
CA ALA A 99 -12.75 3.20 -7.63
C ALA A 99 -13.44 2.08 -8.43
N MET A 100 -14.37 1.35 -7.81
CA MET A 100 -15.18 0.30 -8.44
C MET A 100 -16.54 0.80 -8.96
N GLU A 101 -16.79 2.12 -8.93
CA GLU A 101 -18.08 2.75 -9.29
C GLU A 101 -19.28 2.25 -8.45
N ARG A 102 -19.02 1.74 -7.24
CA ARG A 102 -20.04 1.27 -6.29
C ARG A 102 -20.49 2.38 -5.36
N TYR A 103 -21.07 3.43 -5.93
CA TYR A 103 -21.38 4.66 -5.19
C TYR A 103 -22.39 4.47 -4.05
N ASP A 104 -23.36 3.57 -4.20
CA ASP A 104 -24.34 3.27 -3.13
C ASP A 104 -23.68 2.68 -1.89
N ASP A 105 -22.59 1.94 -2.04
CA ASP A 105 -21.82 1.38 -0.93
C ASP A 105 -20.84 2.39 -0.31
N ALA A 106 -20.56 3.50 -1.01
CA ALA A 106 -19.62 4.54 -0.58
C ALA A 106 -20.26 5.64 0.29
N ILE A 107 -21.59 5.74 0.30
CA ILE A 107 -22.40 6.74 1.05
C ILE A 107 -22.72 6.24 2.47
#